data_AF-A0A7M1B160-F1
#
_entry.id   AF-A0A7M1B160-F1
#
_cell.length_a   1.000
_cell.length_b   1.000
_cell.length_c   1.000
_cell.angle_alpha   90.00
_cell.angle_beta   90.00
_cell.angle_gamma   90.00
#
_symmetry.space_group_name_H-M   'P 1'
#
loop_
_entity.id
_entity.type
_entity.pdbx_description
1 polymer ?
#
loop_
_entity_poly.entity_id
_entity_poly.type
_entity_poly.pdbx_seq_one_letter_code
_entity_poly.pdbx_strand_id
1 'polypeptide(L)'
;MKNKLYLLLSLLIVAVPLGLLSENPAWGEWEEDYYEKILGFIPTGIKNAHTLSSPLPDYSINGMNEVVSYYLSALLGLVLVYGIFYIFTKITAKKQDNHGSA
;
A
#
# COMPACT_ATOMS: atom_id res chain seq x y z
N MET A 1 9.66 -12.06 24.21
CA MET A 1 9.68 -11.88 22.74
C MET A 1 8.73 -10.77 22.27
N LYS A 2 7.44 -10.79 22.67
CA LYS A 2 6.44 -9.77 22.30
C LYS A 2 6.89 -8.32 22.58
N ASN A 3 7.49 -8.06 23.75
CA ASN A 3 7.95 -6.70 24.12
C ASN A 3 9.04 -6.14 23.20
N LYS A 4 9.92 -7.00 22.66
CA LYS A 4 10.96 -6.57 21.70
C LYS A 4 10.35 -6.28 20.33
N LEU A 5 9.34 -7.06 19.93
CA LEU A 5 8.60 -6.82 18.69
C LEU A 5 7.84 -5.49 18.74
N TYR A 6 7.13 -5.21 19.83
CA TYR A 6 6.43 -3.93 19.98
C TYR A 6 7.39 -2.75 20.00
N LEU A 7 8.53 -2.86 20.68
CA LEU A 7 9.57 -1.83 20.65
C LEU A 7 10.05 -1.55 19.22
N LEU A 8 10.35 -2.61 18.45
CA LEU A 8 10.78 -2.49 17.05
C LEU A 8 9.69 -1.83 16.19
N LEU A 9 8.44 -2.27 16.32
CA LEU A 9 7.32 -1.71 15.56
C LEU A 9 7.10 -0.23 15.91
N SER A 10 7.15 0.14 17.19
CA SER A 10 7.05 1.53 17.61
C SER A 10 8.19 2.38 17.05
N LEU A 11 9.42 1.87 17.05
CA LEU A 11 10.56 2.56 16.46
C LEU A 11 10.38 2.78 14.95
N LEU A 12 9.92 1.76 14.23
CA LEU A 12 9.64 1.85 12.79
C LEU A 12 8.56 2.89 12.51
N ILE A 13 7.46 2.91 13.27
CA ILE A 13 6.38 3.91 13.11
C ILE A 13 6.92 5.33 13.29
N VAL A 14 7.74 5.56 14.32
CA VAL A 14 8.36 6.88 14.56
C VAL A 14 9.36 7.26 13.46
N ALA A 15 9.99 6.27 12.82
CA ALA A 15 10.93 6.50 11.73
C ALA A 15 10.24 6.79 10.37
N VAL A 16 8.99 6.38 10.17
CA VAL A 16 8.22 6.62 8.91
C VAL A 16 8.30 8.09 8.43
N PRO A 17 8.00 9.12 9.24
CA PRO A 17 8.02 10.51 8.77
C PRO A 17 9.41 11.02 8.36
N LEU A 18 10.51 10.32 8.70
CA LEU A 18 11.85 10.72 8.25
C LEU A 18 11.99 10.71 6.72
N GLY A 19 11.16 9.93 6.02
CA GLY A 19 11.10 9.95 4.55
C GLY A 19 10.70 11.32 3.98
N LEU A 20 9.94 12.13 4.72
CA LEU A 20 9.54 13.48 4.29
C LEU A 20 10.72 14.48 4.23
N LEU A 21 11.87 14.13 4.82
CA LEU A 21 13.08 14.94 4.75
C LEU A 21 13.85 14.73 3.43
N SER A 22 13.48 13.71 2.65
CA SER A 22 14.11 13.40 1.36
C SER A 22 13.40 14.11 0.22
N GLU A 23 14.16 14.72 -0.67
CA GLU A 23 13.66 15.23 -1.96
C GLU A 23 13.48 14.12 -3.01
N ASN A 24 14.00 12.92 -2.73
CA ASN A 24 13.85 11.76 -3.61
C ASN A 24 12.50 11.07 -3.39
N PRO A 25 11.90 10.51 -4.45
CA PRO A 25 10.65 9.75 -4.37
C PRO A 25 10.76 8.53 -3.44
N ALA A 26 9.62 8.11 -2.91
CA ALA A 26 9.54 6.95 -2.04
C ALA A 26 9.97 5.67 -2.80
N TRP A 27 10.55 4.74 -2.07
CA TRP A 27 11.00 3.47 -2.66
C TRP A 27 9.81 2.72 -3.22
N GLY A 28 9.84 2.43 -4.53
CA GLY A 28 8.74 1.77 -5.25
C GLY A 28 7.72 2.71 -5.88
N GLU A 29 7.79 4.02 -5.62
CA GLU A 29 6.92 5.05 -6.21
C GLU A 29 7.75 5.95 -7.16
N TRP A 30 8.52 5.32 -8.04
CA TRP A 30 9.34 6.03 -9.03
C TRP A 30 8.58 6.24 -10.32
N GLU A 31 8.58 7.47 -10.81
CA GLU A 31 8.03 7.86 -12.10
C GLU A 31 9.03 7.64 -13.25
N GLU A 32 8.56 7.70 -14.50
CA GLU A 32 9.39 7.46 -15.68
C GLU A 32 10.61 8.40 -15.78
N ASP A 33 10.43 9.66 -15.36
CA ASP A 33 11.46 10.70 -15.34
C ASP A 33 12.63 10.36 -14.38
N TYR A 34 12.32 9.70 -13.26
CA TYR A 34 13.33 9.21 -12.33
C TYR A 34 14.25 8.18 -12.99
N TYR A 35 13.68 7.23 -13.74
CA TYR A 35 14.45 6.24 -14.48
C TYR A 35 15.28 6.86 -15.59
N GLU A 36 14.71 7.79 -16.35
CA GLU A 36 15.44 8.52 -17.38
C GLU A 36 16.64 9.29 -16.77
N LYS A 37 16.44 9.94 -15.63
CA LYS A 37 17.49 10.70 -14.93
C LYS A 37 18.65 9.83 -14.42
N ILE A 38 18.35 8.66 -13.86
CA ILE A 38 19.37 7.81 -13.21
C ILE A 38 20.01 6.80 -14.17
N LEU A 39 19.23 6.28 -15.11
CA LEU A 39 19.68 5.24 -16.05
C LEU A 39 20.02 5.80 -17.43
N GLY A 40 19.57 7.01 -17.76
CA GLY A 40 19.68 7.58 -19.10
C GLY A 40 18.66 7.04 -20.11
N PHE A 41 17.72 6.19 -19.67
CA PHE A 41 16.62 5.68 -20.49
C PHE A 41 15.50 5.12 -19.61
N ILE A 42 14.30 4.98 -20.18
CA ILE A 42 13.14 4.36 -19.54
C ILE A 42 13.09 2.87 -19.92
N PRO A 43 13.17 1.94 -18.95
CA PRO A 43 13.04 0.51 -19.24
C PRO A 43 11.71 0.18 -19.92
N THR A 44 11.74 -0.65 -20.98
CA THR A 44 10.56 -1.00 -21.78
C THR A 44 9.41 -1.58 -20.95
N GLY A 45 9.71 -2.32 -19.89
CA GLY A 45 8.68 -2.84 -18.97
C GLY A 45 7.93 -1.74 -18.22
N ILE A 46 8.63 -0.69 -17.78
CA ILE A 46 8.05 0.48 -17.12
C ILE A 46 7.24 1.32 -18.11
N LYS A 47 7.81 1.58 -19.29
CA LYS A 47 7.13 2.32 -20.36
C LYS A 47 5.77 1.72 -20.77
N ASN A 48 5.63 0.40 -20.64
CA ASN A 48 4.39 -0.32 -20.97
C ASN A 48 3.61 -0.76 -19.72
N ALA A 49 4.01 -0.34 -18.51
CA ALA A 49 3.36 -0.74 -17.26
C ALA A 49 1.94 -0.17 -17.08
N HIS A 50 1.56 0.82 -17.90
CA HIS A 50 0.26 1.51 -17.90
C HIS A 50 -0.95 0.65 -18.27
N THR A 51 -0.81 -0.67 -18.38
CA THR A 51 -1.90 -1.57 -18.76
C THR A 51 -3.00 -1.70 -17.69
N LEU A 52 -2.72 -1.32 -16.45
CA LEU A 52 -3.67 -1.36 -15.34
C LEU A 52 -4.04 0.07 -14.91
N SER A 53 -5.24 0.51 -15.28
CA SER A 53 -5.79 1.79 -14.79
C SER A 53 -6.09 1.69 -13.30
N SER A 54 -5.47 2.57 -12.50
CA SER A 54 -5.85 2.72 -11.09
C SER A 54 -7.28 3.27 -11.01
N PRO A 55 -8.17 2.69 -10.18
CA PRO A 55 -9.52 3.21 -10.00
C PRO A 55 -9.55 4.56 -9.27
N LEU A 56 -8.50 4.89 -8.52
CA LEU A 56 -8.34 6.17 -7.80
C LEU A 56 -6.89 6.65 -7.96
N PRO A 57 -6.54 7.28 -9.10
CA PRO A 57 -5.21 7.87 -9.30
C PRO A 57 -4.97 8.98 -8.27
N ASP A 58 -3.75 9.03 -7.73
CA ASP A 58 -3.32 10.00 -6.71
C ASP A 58 -4.21 10.08 -5.48
N TYR A 59 -4.97 9.01 -5.20
CA TYR A 59 -5.97 8.96 -4.14
C TYR A 59 -7.05 10.07 -4.26
N SER A 60 -7.25 10.58 -5.47
CA SER A 60 -8.12 11.70 -5.78
C SER A 60 -9.52 11.25 -6.20
N ILE A 61 -10.54 12.04 -5.86
CA ILE A 61 -11.91 11.86 -6.31
C ILE A 61 -12.32 13.11 -7.07
N ASN A 62 -12.63 12.94 -8.36
CA ASN A 62 -13.00 14.05 -9.23
C ASN A 62 -14.17 14.87 -8.66
N GLY A 63 -13.99 16.19 -8.57
CA GLY A 63 -14.99 17.11 -8.03
C GLY A 63 -14.99 17.25 -6.51
N MET A 64 -14.03 16.64 -5.80
CA MET A 64 -13.86 16.79 -4.36
C MET A 64 -12.55 17.50 -4.02
N ASN A 65 -12.47 18.06 -2.81
CA ASN A 65 -11.23 18.62 -2.27
C ASN A 65 -10.17 17.51 -2.12
N GLU A 66 -8.91 17.81 -2.44
CA GLU A 66 -7.80 16.84 -2.40
C GLU A 66 -7.58 16.23 -1.02
N VAL A 67 -7.58 17.05 0.04
CA VAL A 67 -7.40 16.57 1.42
C VAL A 67 -8.53 15.62 1.82
N VAL A 68 -9.77 15.99 1.48
CA VAL A 68 -10.94 15.14 1.76
C VAL A 68 -10.88 13.84 0.97
N SER A 69 -10.51 13.90 -0.31
CA SER A 69 -10.36 12.74 -1.18
C SER A 69 -9.31 11.77 -0.65
N TYR A 70 -8.18 12.31 -0.20
CA TYR A 70 -7.09 11.53 0.38
C TYR A 70 -7.54 10.73 1.62
N TYR A 71 -8.21 11.39 2.57
CA TYR A 71 -8.72 10.70 3.76
C TYR A 71 -9.81 9.67 3.44
N LEU A 72 -10.70 9.98 2.49
CA LEU A 72 -11.73 9.02 2.05
C LEU A 72 -11.11 7.81 1.35
N SER A 73 -10.10 8.03 0.52
CA SER A 73 -9.36 6.96 -0.14
C SER A 73 -8.63 6.06 0.88
N ALA A 74 -8.02 6.66 1.91
CA ALA A 74 -7.40 5.91 3.00
C ALA A 74 -8.42 5.04 3.77
N LEU A 75 -9.61 5.58 4.06
CA LEU A 75 -10.70 4.84 4.70
C LEU A 75 -11.22 3.70 3.80
N LEU A 76 -11.38 3.94 2.50
CA LEU A 76 -11.78 2.92 1.54
C LEU A 76 -10.76 1.77 1.51
N GLY A 77 -9.47 2.10 1.42
CA GLY A 77 -8.38 1.13 1.46
C GLY A 77 -8.39 0.30 2.75
N LEU A 78 -8.57 0.96 3.90
CA LEU A 78 -8.68 0.28 5.20
C LEU A 78 -9.84 -0.73 5.21
N VAL A 79 -11.03 -0.33 4.76
CA VAL A 79 -12.22 -1.20 4.71
C VAL A 79 -12.00 -2.38 3.78
N LEU A 80 -11.41 -2.15 2.60
CA LEU A 80 -11.11 -3.20 1.63
C LEU A 80 -10.11 -4.22 2.18
N VAL A 81 -8.98 -3.76 2.72
CA VAL A 81 -7.95 -4.63 3.29
C VAL A 81 -8.53 -5.43 4.46
N TYR A 82 -9.23 -4.76 5.39
CA TYR A 82 -9.88 -5.44 6.51
C TYR A 82 -10.89 -6.49 6.02
N GLY A 83 -11.75 -6.13 5.05
CA GLY A 83 -12.75 -7.02 4.49
C GLY A 83 -12.14 -8.26 3.84
N ILE A 84 -11.06 -8.09 3.07
CA ILE A 84 -10.33 -9.20 2.45
C ILE A 84 -9.80 -10.14 3.54
N PHE A 85 -9.05 -9.62 4.53
CA PHE A 85 -8.51 -10.45 5.60
C PHE A 85 -9.60 -11.11 6.45
N TYR A 86 -10.70 -10.40 6.72
CA TYR A 86 -11.85 -10.96 7.41
C TYR A 86 -12.42 -12.17 6.66
N ILE A 87 -12.62 -12.07 5.35
CA ILE A 87 -13.07 -13.18 4.50
C ILE A 87 -12.06 -14.33 4.54
N PHE A 88 -10.76 -14.04 4.41
CA PHE A 88 -9.71 -15.06 4.52
C PHE A 88 -9.77 -15.81 5.86
N THR A 89 -9.97 -15.11 6.98
CA THR A 89 -10.08 -15.77 8.29
C THR A 89 -11.32 -16.66 8.37
N LYS A 90 -12.45 -16.24 7.82
CA LYS A 90 -13.69 -17.05 7.76
C LYS A 90 -13.51 -18.33 6.96
N ILE A 91 -12.85 -18.25 5.80
CA ILE A 91 -12.59 -19.41 4.94
C ILE A 91 -11.65 -20.40 5.64
N THR A 92 -10.55 -19.92 6.24
CA THR A 92 -9.57 -20.79 6.91
C THR A 92 -10.12 -21.38 8.21
N ALA A 93 -10.87 -20.62 9.01
CA ALA A 93 -11.49 -21.12 10.25
C ALA A 93 -12.49 -22.25 9.97
N LYS A 94 -13.31 -22.12 8.92
CA LYS A 94 -14.29 -23.15 8.52
C LYS A 94 -13.63 -24.48 8.13
N LYS A 95 -12.37 -24.47 7.71
CA LYS A 95 -11.63 -25.69 7.33
C LYS A 95 -11.15 -26.49 8.54
N GLN A 96 -10.96 -25.84 9.70
CA GLN A 96 -10.48 -26.50 10.91
C GLN A 96 -11.59 -27.30 11.61
N ASP A 97 -12.84 -26.83 11.55
CA ASP A 97 -14.00 -27.52 12.14
C ASP A 97 -14.35 -28.82 11.40
N ASN A 98 -14.08 -28.91 10.09
CA ASN A 98 -14.40 -30.08 9.26
C ASN A 98 -13.38 -31.24 9.33
N HIS A 99 -12.21 -31.05 9.94
CA HIS A 99 -11.20 -32.11 10.10
C HIS A 99 -11.04 -32.62 11.56
N GLY A 100 -11.75 -32.02 12.52
CA GLY A 100 -11.74 -32.45 13.93
C GLY A 100 -12.89 -33.37 14.35
N SER A 101 -13.73 -33.81 13.39
CA SER A 101 -14.83 -34.75 13.61
C SER A 101 -14.61 -36.00 12.75
N ALA A 102 -13.65 -36.83 13.14
CA ALA A 102 -13.48 -38.21 12.67
C ALA A 102 -13.00 -39.08 13.84
#